data_AF-A0A838BVV5-F1
#
_entry.id   AF-A0A838BVV5-F1
#
_cell.length_a   1.000
_cell.length_b   1.000
_cell.length_c   1.000
_cell.angle_alpha   90.00
_cell.angle_beta   90.00
_cell.angle_gamma   90.00
#
_symmetry.space_group_name_H-M   'P 1'
#
loop_
_entity.id
_entity.type
_entity.pdbx_description
1 polymer ?
#
loop_
_entity_poly.entity_id
_entity_poly.type
_entity_poly.pdbx_seq_one_letter_code
_entity_poly.pdbx_strand_id
1 'polypeptide(L)'
;MARQTAASSRPALLEISQSYEEEAERIGAAAGLDYAIRSVVSLYDDRHDWPNTYTMWEEKCWDTIRDLKSLNEFLTAISNRHPEYSELNSRRNEATEALSQLIHAMEELGRAFRLQTTGPDYEEGEDDITAEEDASIRANMTPARIRWDGARAALRESLTTEIREAWRMLRQTEQFATGPHKHFHD
;
A
#
# COMPACT_ATOMS: atom_id res chain seq x y z
N MET A 1 4.66 27.35 -33.47
CA MET A 1 5.30 26.19 -32.80
C MET A 1 4.85 26.04 -31.35
N ALA A 2 5.13 26.97 -30.43
CA ALA A 2 4.79 26.81 -29.00
C ALA A 2 3.32 26.42 -28.68
N ARG A 3 2.33 27.00 -29.39
CA ARG A 3 0.91 26.63 -29.24
C ARG A 3 0.56 25.22 -29.72
N GLN A 4 1.21 24.74 -30.79
CA GLN A 4 1.00 23.37 -31.29
C GLN A 4 1.62 22.35 -30.33
N THR A 5 2.79 22.65 -29.76
CA THR A 5 3.46 21.82 -28.75
C THR A 5 2.66 21.75 -27.45
N ALA A 6 2.06 22.86 -27.03
CA ALA A 6 1.17 22.95 -25.87
C ALA A 6 -0.14 22.16 -26.08
N ALA A 7 -0.73 22.22 -27.26
CA ALA A 7 -1.93 21.45 -27.58
C ALA A 7 -1.67 19.94 -27.61
N SER A 8 -0.47 19.51 -28.04
CA SER A 8 -0.10 18.09 -28.07
C SER A 8 0.29 17.51 -26.71
N SER A 9 0.81 18.30 -25.77
CA SER A 9 1.23 17.81 -24.45
C SER A 9 0.10 17.76 -23.41
N ARG A 10 -0.99 18.50 -23.63
CA ARG A 10 -2.12 18.60 -22.71
C ARG A 10 -2.78 17.25 -22.38
N PRO A 11 -3.11 16.36 -23.35
CA PRO A 11 -3.75 15.09 -23.05
C PRO A 11 -2.86 14.18 -22.19
N ALA A 12 -1.56 14.12 -22.49
CA ALA A 12 -0.59 13.32 -21.73
C ALA A 12 -0.41 13.84 -20.29
N LEU A 13 -0.36 15.15 -20.09
CA LEU A 13 -0.30 15.76 -18.76
C LEU A 13 -1.57 15.53 -17.94
N LEU A 14 -2.74 15.48 -18.58
CA LEU A 14 -3.99 15.15 -17.90
C LEU A 14 -4.01 13.68 -17.46
N GLU A 15 -3.64 12.77 -18.38
CA GLU A 15 -3.60 11.33 -18.11
C GLU A 15 -2.64 10.98 -16.97
N ILE A 16 -1.43 11.56 -16.97
CA ILE A 16 -0.46 11.31 -15.90
C ILE A 16 -0.93 11.89 -14.55
N SER A 17 -1.58 13.06 -14.56
CA SER A 17 -2.14 13.67 -13.34
C SER A 17 -3.20 12.77 -12.72
N GLN A 18 -4.14 12.28 -13.55
CA GLN A 18 -5.20 11.37 -13.12
C GLN A 18 -4.63 10.05 -12.60
N SER A 19 -3.63 9.49 -13.30
CA SER A 19 -2.96 8.26 -12.84
C SER A 19 -2.30 8.42 -11.48
N TYR A 20 -1.66 9.57 -11.21
CA TYR A 20 -1.06 9.83 -9.90
C TYR A 20 -2.11 10.04 -8.81
N GLU A 21 -3.24 10.68 -9.13
CA GLU A 21 -4.36 10.84 -8.19
C GLU A 21 -4.97 9.49 -7.80
N GLU A 22 -5.24 8.61 -8.76
CA GLU A 22 -5.73 7.26 -8.52
C GLU A 22 -4.77 6.45 -7.63
N GLU A 23 -3.47 6.55 -7.90
CA GLU A 23 -2.45 5.90 -7.08
C GLU A 23 -2.43 6.45 -5.66
N ALA A 24 -2.47 7.78 -5.49
CA ALA A 24 -2.47 8.42 -4.18
C ALA A 24 -3.73 8.11 -3.36
N GLU A 25 -4.89 7.99 -4.02
CA GLU A 25 -6.14 7.55 -3.40
C GLU A 25 -6.02 6.12 -2.90
N ARG A 26 -5.54 5.20 -3.74
CA ARG A 26 -5.40 3.78 -3.39
C ARG A 26 -4.38 3.55 -2.28
N ILE A 27 -3.27 4.28 -2.30
CA ILE A 27 -2.27 4.28 -1.21
C ILE A 27 -2.83 4.93 0.06
N GLY A 28 -3.71 5.92 -0.07
CA GLY A 28 -4.47 6.47 1.06
C GLY A 28 -5.42 5.45 1.68
N ALA A 29 -6.19 4.75 0.86
CA ALA A 29 -7.12 3.71 1.29
C ALA A 29 -6.42 2.55 1.99
N ALA A 30 -5.15 2.28 1.65
CA ALA A 30 -4.31 1.30 2.34
C ALA A 30 -4.05 1.63 3.82
N ALA A 31 -4.40 2.82 4.31
CA ALA A 31 -4.47 3.10 5.75
C ALA A 31 -5.53 2.22 6.46
N GLY A 32 -6.61 1.85 5.78
CA GLY A 32 -7.61 0.90 6.29
C GLY A 32 -7.02 -0.50 6.53
N LEU A 33 -6.00 -0.89 5.77
CA LEU A 33 -5.31 -2.17 5.97
C LEU A 33 -4.47 -2.19 7.25
N ASP A 34 -3.94 -1.04 7.70
CA ASP A 34 -3.23 -0.98 9.00
C ASP A 34 -4.17 -1.32 10.15
N TYR A 35 -5.43 -0.87 10.09
CA TYR A 35 -6.45 -1.26 11.07
C TYR A 35 -6.72 -2.77 11.03
N ALA A 36 -6.87 -3.35 9.84
CA ALA A 36 -7.07 -4.80 9.68
C ALA A 36 -5.89 -5.61 10.24
N ILE A 37 -4.65 -5.23 9.92
CA ILE A 37 -3.44 -5.86 10.44
C ILE A 37 -3.39 -5.77 11.97
N ARG A 38 -3.65 -4.60 12.56
CA ARG A 38 -3.70 -4.42 14.02
C ARG A 38 -4.77 -5.29 14.66
N SER A 39 -5.93 -5.43 14.02
CA SER A 39 -7.00 -6.30 14.51
C SER A 39 -6.57 -7.76 14.52
N VAL A 40 -5.93 -8.24 13.45
CA VAL A 40 -5.42 -9.63 13.38
C VAL A 40 -4.34 -9.86 14.42
N VAL A 41 -3.42 -8.90 14.58
CA VAL A 41 -2.34 -8.95 15.58
C VAL A 41 -2.88 -8.96 17.01
N SER A 42 -3.88 -8.11 17.32
CA SER A 42 -4.50 -8.06 18.64
C SER A 42 -5.23 -9.35 18.97
N LEU A 43 -5.99 -9.89 18.02
CA LEU A 43 -6.67 -11.17 18.21
C LEU A 43 -5.69 -12.33 18.44
N TYR A 44 -4.52 -12.28 17.79
CA TYR A 44 -3.45 -13.24 18.05
C TYR A 44 -2.83 -13.05 19.46
N ASP A 45 -2.67 -11.81 19.93
CA ASP A 45 -2.16 -11.51 21.28
C ASP A 45 -3.15 -11.88 22.38
N ASP A 46 -4.45 -11.67 22.15
CA ASP A 46 -5.56 -11.92 23.08
C ASP A 46 -5.95 -13.40 23.13
N ARG A 47 -4.93 -14.27 23.15
CA ARG A 47 -4.99 -15.73 23.09
C ARG A 47 -5.75 -16.42 24.24
N HIS A 48 -6.30 -15.67 25.18
CA HIS A 48 -6.97 -16.21 26.36
C HIS A 48 -8.41 -16.69 26.13
N ASP A 49 -9.05 -16.33 24.99
CA ASP A 49 -10.38 -16.83 24.57
C ASP A 49 -10.33 -17.47 23.17
N TRP A 50 -9.31 -18.29 22.97
CA TRP A 50 -9.02 -18.98 21.72
C TRP A 50 -10.21 -19.71 21.07
N PRO A 51 -11.13 -20.40 21.79
CA PRO A 51 -12.24 -21.09 21.14
C PRO A 51 -13.14 -20.15 20.32
N ASN A 52 -13.33 -18.91 20.79
CA ASN A 52 -14.07 -17.88 20.06
C ASN A 52 -13.19 -17.17 19.02
N THR A 53 -11.95 -16.85 19.39
CA THR A 53 -10.98 -16.16 18.52
C THR A 53 -10.64 -16.98 17.27
N TYR A 54 -10.52 -18.31 17.38
CA TYR A 54 -10.13 -19.22 16.29
C TYR A 54 -11.04 -19.08 15.08
N THR A 55 -12.36 -19.07 15.30
CA THR A 55 -13.36 -19.04 14.21
C THR A 55 -13.29 -17.76 13.37
N MET A 56 -12.84 -16.65 13.95
CA MET A 56 -12.82 -15.35 13.29
C MET A 56 -11.42 -14.94 12.82
N TRP A 57 -10.39 -15.43 13.51
CA TRP A 57 -9.03 -14.98 13.31
C TRP A 57 -8.46 -15.45 11.98
N GLU A 58 -8.65 -16.73 11.64
CA GLU A 58 -8.10 -17.30 10.41
C GLU A 58 -8.66 -16.59 9.17
N GLU A 59 -9.99 -16.45 9.10
CA GLU A 59 -10.67 -15.74 8.02
C GLU A 59 -10.15 -14.29 7.91
N LYS A 60 -10.10 -13.56 9.03
CA LYS A 60 -9.57 -12.18 9.06
C LYS A 60 -8.12 -12.09 8.61
N CYS A 61 -7.27 -13.04 9.01
CA CYS A 61 -5.85 -13.07 8.65
C CYS A 61 -5.71 -13.25 7.14
N TRP A 62 -6.37 -14.26 6.57
CA TRP A 62 -6.27 -14.57 5.14
C TRP A 62 -6.95 -13.52 4.25
N ASP A 63 -8.06 -12.94 4.70
CA ASP A 63 -8.68 -11.79 4.02
C ASP A 63 -7.73 -10.59 4.00
N THR A 64 -7.08 -10.28 5.13
CA THR A 64 -6.09 -9.21 5.20
C THR A 64 -4.90 -9.49 4.27
N ILE A 65 -4.40 -10.73 4.22
CA ILE A 65 -3.32 -11.13 3.31
C ILE A 65 -3.75 -10.98 1.84
N ARG A 66 -4.98 -11.35 1.49
CA ARG A 66 -5.53 -11.19 0.13
C ARG A 66 -5.56 -9.71 -0.27
N ASP A 67 -6.01 -8.85 0.62
CA ASP A 67 -6.10 -7.41 0.35
C ASP A 67 -4.70 -6.78 0.21
N LEU A 68 -3.73 -7.20 1.03
CA LEU A 68 -2.33 -6.79 0.90
C LEU A 68 -1.72 -7.25 -0.43
N LYS A 69 -1.98 -8.49 -0.86
CA LYS A 69 -1.52 -9.03 -2.16
C LYS A 69 -2.10 -8.24 -3.32
N SER A 70 -3.40 -7.92 -3.28
CA SER A 70 -4.07 -7.09 -4.28
C SER A 70 -3.43 -5.69 -4.40
N LEU A 71 -3.07 -5.08 -3.26
CA LEU A 71 -2.35 -3.81 -3.24
C LEU A 71 -0.92 -3.94 -3.82
N ASN A 72 -0.24 -5.04 -3.52
CA ASN A 72 1.11 -5.30 -4.01
C ASN A 72 1.14 -5.51 -5.53
N GLU A 73 0.16 -6.24 -6.07
CA GLU A 73 -0.02 -6.44 -7.51
C GLU A 73 -0.27 -5.11 -8.22
N PHE A 74 -1.10 -4.24 -7.63
CA PHE A 74 -1.34 -2.89 -8.13
C PHE A 74 -0.05 -2.06 -8.20
N LEU A 75 0.70 -2.00 -7.09
CA LEU A 75 1.96 -1.26 -7.02
C LEU A 75 3.00 -1.77 -8.02
N THR A 76 3.16 -3.10 -8.10
CA THR A 76 4.07 -3.75 -9.05
C THR A 76 3.70 -3.41 -10.49
N ALA A 77 2.40 -3.43 -10.83
CA ALA A 77 1.93 -3.08 -12.15
C ALA A 77 2.23 -1.63 -12.54
N ILE A 78 2.14 -0.70 -11.59
CA ILE A 78 2.48 0.72 -11.82
C ILE A 78 3.98 0.89 -12.02
N SER A 79 4.82 0.33 -11.15
CA SER A 79 6.29 0.41 -11.29
C SER A 79 6.76 -0.10 -12.66
N ASN A 80 6.15 -1.17 -13.17
CA ASN A 80 6.50 -1.75 -14.47
C ASN A 80 6.09 -0.87 -15.67
N ARG A 81 5.06 -0.03 -15.53
CA ARG A 81 4.59 0.87 -16.60
C ARG A 81 5.43 2.14 -16.72
N HIS A 82 6.09 2.56 -15.64
CA HIS A 82 6.90 3.77 -15.59
C HIS A 82 8.34 3.46 -15.17
N PRO A 83 9.11 2.75 -16.01
CA PRO A 83 10.45 2.25 -15.65
C PRO A 83 11.53 3.34 -15.58
N GLU A 84 11.20 4.60 -15.88
CA GLU A 84 12.15 5.71 -15.80
C GLU A 84 12.67 5.86 -14.35
N TYR A 85 13.98 6.06 -14.22
CA TYR A 85 14.60 6.35 -12.93
C TYR A 85 14.17 7.74 -12.46
N SER A 86 13.09 7.77 -11.68
CA SER A 86 12.58 8.93 -10.96
C SER A 86 12.56 8.64 -9.46
N GLU A 87 12.58 9.69 -8.64
CA GLU A 87 12.41 9.56 -7.19
C GLU A 87 11.09 8.83 -6.87
N LEU A 88 10.02 9.14 -7.60
CA LEU A 88 8.72 8.48 -7.47
C LEU A 88 8.81 6.97 -7.70
N ASN A 89 9.55 6.52 -8.72
CA ASN A 89 9.74 5.09 -8.97
C ASN A 89 10.55 4.40 -7.87
N SER A 90 11.55 5.09 -7.30
CA SER A 90 12.28 4.59 -6.11
C SER A 90 11.31 4.38 -4.94
N ARG A 91 10.42 5.34 -4.68
CA ARG A 91 9.41 5.22 -3.61
C ARG A 91 8.43 4.09 -3.85
N ARG A 92 8.02 3.85 -5.10
CA ARG A 92 7.15 2.72 -5.44
C ARG A 92 7.84 1.38 -5.18
N ASN A 93 9.11 1.25 -5.56
CA ASN A 93 9.89 0.04 -5.31
C ASN A 93 10.09 -0.20 -3.81
N GLU A 94 10.48 0.83 -3.05
CA GLU A 94 10.58 0.78 -1.59
C GLU A 94 9.26 0.33 -0.94
N ALA A 95 8.12 0.89 -1.39
CA ALA A 95 6.80 0.51 -0.90
C ALA A 95 6.43 -0.94 -1.26
N THR A 96 6.74 -1.38 -2.48
CA THR A 96 6.48 -2.76 -2.97
C THR A 96 7.30 -3.79 -2.18
N GLU A 97 8.57 -3.49 -1.92
CA GLU A 97 9.45 -4.35 -1.12
C GLU A 97 8.97 -4.43 0.34
N ALA A 98 8.65 -3.28 0.95
CA ALA A 98 8.14 -3.22 2.32
C ALA A 98 6.81 -3.96 2.46
N LEU A 99 5.90 -3.83 1.48
CA LEU A 99 4.63 -4.54 1.45
C LEU A 99 4.83 -6.05 1.30
N SER A 100 5.76 -6.47 0.45
CA SER A 100 6.09 -7.90 0.27
C SER A 100 6.64 -8.53 1.56
N GLN A 101 7.48 -7.80 2.31
CA GLN A 101 7.95 -8.24 3.63
C GLN A 101 6.80 -8.36 4.63
N LEU A 102 5.87 -7.41 4.63
CA LEU A 102 4.69 -7.44 5.48
C LEU A 102 3.75 -8.59 5.14
N ILE A 103 3.51 -8.87 3.85
CA ILE A 103 2.75 -10.04 3.40
C ILE A 103 3.39 -11.32 3.93
N HIS A 104 4.72 -11.45 3.80
CA HIS A 104 5.42 -12.62 4.30
C HIS A 104 5.26 -12.80 5.81
N ALA A 105 5.44 -11.74 6.59
CA ALA A 105 5.24 -11.78 8.04
C ALA A 105 3.79 -12.12 8.42
N MET A 106 2.80 -11.61 7.68
CA MET A 106 1.38 -11.95 7.87
C MET A 106 1.10 -13.42 7.53
N GLU A 107 1.73 -13.97 6.50
CA GLU A 107 1.60 -15.39 6.19
C GLU A 107 2.30 -16.28 7.23
N GLU A 108 3.43 -15.86 7.79
CA GLU A 108 4.05 -16.56 8.93
C GLU A 108 3.13 -16.57 10.14
N LEU A 109 2.54 -15.41 10.47
CA LEU A 109 1.51 -15.29 11.50
C LEU A 109 0.33 -16.23 11.20
N GLY A 110 -0.21 -16.19 9.98
CA GLY A 110 -1.28 -17.05 9.48
C GLY A 110 -0.99 -18.55 9.60
N ARG A 111 0.23 -18.97 9.25
CA ARG A 111 0.67 -20.37 9.32
C ARG A 111 1.01 -20.85 10.73
N ALA A 112 1.34 -19.94 11.64
CA ALA A 112 1.53 -20.28 13.05
C ALA A 112 0.28 -20.95 13.62
N PHE A 113 -0.88 -20.59 13.08
CA PHE A 113 -2.15 -21.24 13.33
C PHE A 113 -2.27 -22.52 12.50
N ARG A 114 -2.06 -23.68 13.14
CA ARG A 114 -2.16 -24.98 12.47
C ARG A 114 -3.62 -25.46 12.50
N LEU A 115 -4.20 -25.66 11.33
CA LEU A 115 -5.58 -26.12 11.07
C LEU A 115 -5.95 -27.53 11.59
N GLN A 116 -5.08 -28.23 12.33
CA GLN A 116 -5.23 -29.67 12.64
C GLN A 116 -5.17 -30.08 14.12
N THR A 117 -5.16 -29.15 15.07
CA THR A 117 -5.20 -29.50 16.51
C THR A 117 -6.61 -29.42 17.09
N THR A 118 -7.60 -30.02 16.41
CA THR A 118 -8.83 -30.50 17.07
C THR A 118 -8.57 -31.80 17.84
N GLY A 119 -7.42 -31.91 18.51
CA GLY A 119 -6.95 -33.10 19.21
C GLY A 119 -6.63 -32.81 20.68
N PRO A 120 -6.33 -33.86 21.48
CA PRO A 120 -6.27 -33.81 22.94
C PRO A 120 -5.36 -32.75 23.58
N ASP A 121 -4.42 -32.17 22.83
CA ASP A 121 -3.46 -31.18 23.34
C ASP A 121 -4.13 -29.90 23.87
N TYR A 122 -5.29 -29.52 23.33
CA TYR A 122 -6.07 -28.39 23.84
C TYR A 122 -6.78 -28.70 25.18
N GLU A 123 -7.10 -29.97 25.44
CA GLU A 123 -7.67 -30.41 26.73
C GLU A 123 -6.59 -30.53 27.82
N GLU A 124 -5.31 -30.60 27.45
CA GLU A 124 -4.17 -30.72 28.37
C GLU A 124 -3.45 -29.40 28.67
N GLY A 125 -3.79 -28.30 27.97
CA GLY A 125 -3.32 -26.95 28.30
C GLY A 125 -1.90 -26.62 27.85
N GLU A 126 -1.38 -27.32 26.83
CA GLU A 126 -0.12 -26.92 26.18
C GLU A 126 -0.39 -25.81 25.15
N ASP A 127 0.34 -24.70 25.24
CA ASP A 127 0.30 -23.63 24.22
C ASP A 127 0.80 -24.21 22.87
N ASP A 128 -0.06 -24.18 21.85
CA ASP A 128 0.19 -24.70 20.48
C ASP A 128 1.37 -24.04 19.73
N ILE A 129 1.91 -22.94 20.27
CA ILE A 129 3.05 -22.18 19.74
C ILE A 129 4.06 -22.00 20.87
N THR A 130 5.30 -22.42 20.66
CA THR A 130 6.37 -22.21 21.64
C THR A 130 6.69 -20.73 21.79
N ALA A 131 7.15 -20.31 22.97
CA ALA A 131 7.58 -18.93 23.19
C ALA A 131 8.68 -18.46 22.21
N GLU A 132 9.50 -19.39 21.69
CA GLU A 132 10.51 -19.12 20.67
C GLU A 132 9.91 -18.86 19.29
N GLU A 133 8.94 -19.68 18.86
CA GLU A 133 8.19 -19.46 17.62
C GLU A 133 7.41 -18.14 17.67
N ASP A 134 6.74 -17.85 18.79
CA ASP A 134 6.01 -16.59 18.99
C ASP A 134 6.94 -15.37 18.92
N ALA A 135 8.08 -15.44 19.60
CA ALA A 135 9.10 -14.38 19.57
C ALA A 135 9.65 -14.18 18.15
N SER A 136 9.88 -15.25 17.40
CA SER A 136 10.35 -15.19 16.01
C SER A 136 9.35 -14.49 15.09
N ILE A 137 8.08 -14.89 15.15
CA ILE A 137 7.00 -14.27 14.36
C ILE A 137 6.88 -12.78 14.69
N ARG A 138 6.94 -12.43 15.98
CA ARG A 138 6.88 -11.04 16.45
C ARG A 138 8.08 -10.21 16.03
N ALA A 139 9.27 -10.80 15.99
CA ALA A 139 10.49 -10.17 15.52
C ALA A 139 10.41 -9.80 14.03
N ASN A 140 9.64 -10.53 13.23
CA ASN A 140 9.43 -10.22 11.81
C ASN A 140 8.27 -9.23 11.58
N MET A 141 7.15 -9.41 12.29
CA MET A 141 5.93 -8.63 12.09
C MET A 141 6.10 -7.13 12.40
N THR A 142 6.69 -6.81 13.55
CA THR A 142 6.75 -5.41 14.00
C THR A 142 7.62 -4.55 13.06
N PRO A 143 8.84 -4.97 12.70
CA PRO A 143 9.65 -4.22 11.74
C PRO A 143 9.02 -4.13 10.35
N ALA A 144 8.38 -5.20 9.86
CA ALA A 144 7.72 -5.20 8.56
C ALA A 144 6.59 -4.16 8.50
N ARG A 145 5.75 -4.06 9.56
CA ARG A 145 4.70 -3.04 9.65
C ARG A 145 5.29 -1.63 9.66
N ILE A 146 6.33 -1.39 10.46
CA ILE A 146 6.99 -0.07 10.55
C ILE A 146 7.58 0.33 9.19
N ARG A 147 8.24 -0.60 8.48
CA ARG A 147 8.78 -0.35 7.14
C ARG A 147 7.68 -0.01 6.15
N TRP A 148 6.58 -0.77 6.15
CA TRP A 148 5.43 -0.51 5.30
C TRP A 148 4.83 0.87 5.57
N ASP A 149 4.57 1.22 6.83
CA ASP A 149 4.00 2.52 7.19
C ASP A 149 4.88 3.68 6.73
N GLY A 150 6.21 3.56 6.92
CA GLY A 150 7.19 4.55 6.47
C GLY A 150 7.23 4.68 4.95
N ALA A 151 7.36 3.56 4.23
CA ALA A 151 7.43 3.55 2.77
C ALA A 151 6.13 4.05 2.11
N ARG A 152 4.97 3.65 2.66
CA ARG A 152 3.66 4.14 2.22
C ARG A 152 3.55 5.66 2.39
N ALA A 153 3.94 6.18 3.55
CA ALA A 153 3.90 7.62 3.82
C ALA A 153 4.80 8.40 2.86
N ALA A 154 6.03 7.93 2.64
CA ALA A 154 6.98 8.53 1.70
C ALA A 154 6.45 8.51 0.26
N LEU A 155 5.90 7.39 -0.20
CA LEU A 155 5.29 7.29 -1.53
C LEU A 155 4.12 8.27 -1.70
N ARG A 156 3.24 8.37 -0.70
CA ARG A 156 2.11 9.31 -0.72
C ARG A 156 2.58 10.77 -0.79
N GLU A 157 3.65 11.11 -0.06
CA GLU A 157 4.24 12.45 -0.11
C GLU A 157 4.81 12.76 -1.49
N SER A 158 5.58 11.85 -2.09
CA SER A 158 6.09 12.02 -3.44
C SER A 158 4.97 12.14 -4.48
N LEU A 159 3.93 11.30 -4.40
CA LEU A 159 2.75 11.42 -5.28
C LEU A 159 2.06 12.78 -5.13
N THR A 160 1.93 13.29 -3.90
CA THR A 160 1.33 14.60 -3.67
C THR A 160 2.12 15.72 -4.35
N THR A 161 3.45 15.64 -4.31
CA THR A 161 4.34 16.61 -4.99
C THR A 161 4.18 16.51 -6.50
N GLU A 162 4.23 15.30 -7.05
CA GLU A 162 4.12 15.03 -8.48
C GLU A 162 2.77 15.45 -9.06
N ILE A 163 1.67 15.19 -8.36
CA ILE A 163 0.32 15.68 -8.71
C ILE A 163 0.31 17.21 -8.80
N ARG A 164 0.87 17.90 -7.80
CA ARG A 164 0.93 19.37 -7.79
C ARG A 164 1.73 19.91 -8.97
N GLU A 165 2.86 19.26 -9.28
CA GLU A 165 3.70 19.64 -10.41
C GLU A 165 3.00 19.40 -11.75
N ALA A 166 2.37 18.24 -11.94
CA ALA A 166 1.63 17.90 -13.14
C ALA A 166 0.47 18.89 -13.40
N TRP A 167 -0.32 19.23 -12.37
CA TRP A 167 -1.37 20.25 -12.49
C TRP A 167 -0.83 21.67 -12.71
N ARG A 168 0.35 22.00 -12.18
CA ARG A 168 1.02 23.28 -12.46
C ARG A 168 1.44 23.35 -13.93
N MET A 169 2.06 22.29 -14.45
CA MET A 169 2.46 22.20 -15.85
C MET A 169 1.25 22.26 -16.78
N LEU A 170 0.16 21.56 -16.47
CA LEU A 170 -1.07 21.59 -17.25
C LEU A 170 -1.63 23.02 -17.36
N ARG A 171 -1.75 23.74 -16.24
CA ARG A 171 -2.23 25.14 -16.21
C ARG A 171 -1.32 26.08 -17.01
N GLN A 172 -0.01 25.93 -16.91
CA GLN A 172 0.93 26.70 -17.72
C GLN A 172 0.71 26.43 -19.22
N THR A 173 0.55 25.16 -19.58
CA THR A 173 0.30 24.73 -20.96
C THR A 173 -0.99 25.35 -21.51
N GLU A 174 -2.05 25.41 -20.70
CA GLU A 174 -3.33 26.06 -21.04
C GLU A 174 -3.21 27.60 -21.18
N GLN A 175 -2.40 28.26 -20.36
CA GLN A 175 -2.12 29.69 -20.48
C GLN A 175 -1.35 30.01 -21.78
N PHE A 176 -0.38 29.17 -22.16
CA PHE A 176 0.35 29.33 -23.42
C PHE A 176 -0.52 29.06 -24.65
N ALA A 177 -1.47 28.11 -24.54
CA ALA A 177 -2.42 27.80 -25.60
C ALA A 177 -3.43 28.94 -25.84
N THR A 178 -3.88 29.61 -24.78
CA THR A 178 -4.87 30.70 -24.86
C THR A 178 -4.25 32.06 -25.24
N GLY A 179 -3.09 32.43 -24.71
CA GLY A 179 -2.41 33.71 -25.00
C GLY A 179 -3.22 34.98 -24.66
N PRO A 180 -2.60 36.17 -24.58
CA PRO A 180 -3.30 37.38 -24.18
C PRO A 180 -4.38 37.74 -25.23
N HIS A 181 -5.64 37.86 -24.79
CA HIS A 181 -6.64 38.61 -25.53
C HIS A 181 -6.08 40.01 -25.73
N LYS A 182 -5.61 40.32 -26.95
CA LYS A 182 -5.42 41.70 -27.35
C LYS A 182 -6.79 42.35 -27.30
N HIS A 183 -7.05 43.13 -26.25
CA HIS A 183 -8.08 44.15 -26.28
C HIS A 183 -7.70 45.15 -27.38
N PHE A 184 -8.15 44.89 -28.60
CA PHE A 184 -8.39 45.94 -29.57
C PHE A 184 -9.73 46.56 -29.19
N HIS A 185 -9.68 47.64 -28.42
CA HIS A 185 -10.71 48.66 -28.47
C HIS A 185 -10.15 49.79 -29.33
N ASP A 186 -10.67 49.87 -30.54
CA ASP A 186 -10.65 51.07 -31.37
C ASP A 186 -11.47 52.19 -30.70
#